data_AF-A0A0M9EBS9-F1
#
_entry.id   AF-A0A0M9EBS9-F1
#
_cell.length_a   1.000
_cell.length_b   1.000
_cell.length_c   1.000
_cell.angle_alpha   90.00
_cell.angle_beta   90.00
_cell.angle_gamma   90.00
#
_symmetry.space_group_name_H-M   'P 1'
#
loop_
_entity.id
_entity.type
_entity.pdbx_description
1 polymer ?
#
loop_
_entity_poly.entity_id
_entity_poly.type
_entity_poly.pdbx_seq_one_letter_code
_entity_poly.pdbx_strand_id
1 'polypeptide(L)'
;MQQKININTEKKNQTEKNTESPNSHTLFGSMMKEALIPLNLEVESNYEVGKGPPKLDVLIIRRTGDSWTDEQLDFLPDGIRQKKCRYVILELKYTESINQIAIFQTLGYFGSYLKIKGISIDDACTFLVSAKTPNNKTLSKLNFEKKQIKGVYEPKVDILKPLSLITLNDLSDKNYNLWIKLFSSKKKQKLSVLQKILSLDLKKISQELIVILFKIMNFWNKTGEVSMQTIKKEINSEFLNGIDEDLVNFFLSFTKPELVARQLKPEERLMGLKPEDVIPRFKPEDRLMGLKPEDRLMGLKPEDRLMGLKPEDRLNGIDIETIEKYLERKKSQIKKRTK
;
A
#
# COMPACT_ATOMS: atom_id res chain seq x y z
N MET A 1 59.83 -18.16 24.14
CA MET A 1 58.63 -18.69 24.82
C MET A 1 57.50 -17.70 24.56
N GLN A 2 56.74 -17.87 23.49
CA GLN A 2 55.42 -18.52 23.49
C GLN A 2 54.45 -17.96 24.52
N GLN A 3 53.53 -17.11 24.05
CA GLN A 3 52.13 -17.12 24.47
C GLN A 3 51.26 -16.79 23.26
N LYS A 4 50.80 -17.85 22.58
CA LYS A 4 49.46 -17.90 21.95
C LYS A 4 48.52 -18.35 23.05
N ILE A 5 47.32 -17.78 23.20
CA ILE A 5 46.03 -18.51 23.24
C ILE A 5 44.87 -17.55 22.89
N ASN A 6 44.25 -17.86 21.75
CA ASN A 6 42.85 -17.74 21.31
C ASN A 6 41.94 -16.59 21.79
N ILE A 7 41.60 -15.71 20.84
CA ILE A 7 40.29 -15.03 20.80
C ILE A 7 39.47 -15.73 19.72
N ASN A 8 38.46 -16.49 20.17
CA ASN A 8 37.44 -17.10 19.33
C ASN A 8 36.66 -16.00 18.60
N THR A 9 36.86 -15.89 17.28
CA THR A 9 36.04 -15.06 16.39
C THR A 9 35.06 -15.96 15.66
N GLU A 10 33.96 -16.29 16.33
CA GLU A 10 32.76 -16.75 15.63
C GLU A 10 32.13 -15.55 14.92
N LYS A 11 32.48 -15.38 13.64
CA LYS A 11 31.72 -14.55 12.70
C LYS A 11 30.33 -15.15 12.54
N LYS A 12 29.35 -14.62 13.26
CA LYS A 12 27.94 -14.74 12.85
C LYS A 12 27.76 -13.95 11.56
N ASN A 13 27.78 -14.67 10.44
CA ASN A 13 27.15 -14.23 9.20
C ASN A 13 25.65 -14.02 9.47
N GLN A 14 25.26 -12.77 9.72
CA GLN A 14 23.90 -12.32 9.46
C GLN A 14 23.96 -11.44 8.22
N THR A 15 23.68 -12.05 7.08
CA THR A 15 23.15 -11.34 5.91
C THR A 15 21.83 -10.71 6.32
N GLU A 16 21.90 -9.48 6.82
CA GLU A 16 20.76 -8.58 6.89
C GLU A 16 20.31 -8.31 5.45
N LYS A 17 19.26 -9.00 5.01
CA LYS A 17 18.44 -8.54 3.89
C LYS A 17 17.84 -7.21 4.33
N ASN A 18 18.51 -6.11 4.00
CA ASN A 18 17.94 -4.77 4.08
C ASN A 18 16.71 -4.71 3.18
N THR A 19 15.53 -4.95 3.76
CA THR A 19 14.26 -4.57 3.16
C THR A 19 14.09 -3.07 3.34
N GLU A 20 14.83 -2.28 2.56
CA GLU A 20 14.57 -0.84 2.45
C GLU A 20 13.12 -0.63 2.01
N SER A 21 12.43 0.28 2.69
CA SER A 21 11.10 0.70 2.26
C SER A 21 11.18 1.31 0.85
N PRO A 22 10.24 0.99 -0.06
CA PRO A 22 10.30 1.52 -1.42
C PRO A 22 10.30 3.05 -1.40
N ASN A 23 11.32 3.67 -2.00
CA ASN A 23 11.36 5.10 -2.24
C ASN A 23 10.52 5.46 -3.49
N SER A 24 10.32 6.75 -3.76
CA SER A 24 9.51 7.23 -4.90
C SER A 24 10.01 6.71 -6.25
N HIS A 25 11.33 6.59 -6.44
CA HIS A 25 11.95 6.11 -7.68
C HIS A 25 11.69 4.62 -7.91
N THR A 26 11.80 3.81 -6.86
CA THR A 26 11.49 2.38 -6.89
C THR A 26 10.03 2.15 -7.26
N LEU A 27 9.11 2.92 -6.68
CA LEU A 27 7.68 2.82 -7.00
C LEU A 27 7.38 3.28 -8.42
N PHE A 28 8.02 4.37 -8.87
CA PHE A 28 7.88 4.87 -10.23
C PHE A 28 8.35 3.83 -11.25
N GLY A 29 9.54 3.26 -11.06
CA GLY A 29 10.08 2.24 -11.94
C GLY A 29 9.26 0.94 -11.93
N SER A 30 8.78 0.52 -10.75
CA SER A 30 7.90 -0.66 -10.64
C SER A 30 6.58 -0.43 -11.38
N MET A 31 5.94 0.73 -11.19
CA MET A 31 4.71 1.08 -11.90
C MET A 31 4.88 1.01 -13.42
N MET A 32 5.97 1.59 -13.93
CA MET A 32 6.23 1.60 -15.37
C MET A 32 6.56 0.21 -15.92
N LYS A 33 7.26 -0.63 -15.15
CA LYS A 33 7.52 -2.04 -15.51
C LYS A 33 6.23 -2.83 -15.65
N GLU A 34 5.37 -2.79 -14.63
CA GLU A 34 4.09 -3.52 -14.64
C GLU A 34 3.14 -3.02 -15.74
N ALA A 35 3.21 -1.72 -16.08
CA ALA A 35 2.39 -1.14 -17.14
C ALA A 35 2.88 -1.49 -18.55
N LEU A 36 4.20 -1.58 -18.78
CA LEU A 36 4.77 -1.60 -20.13
C LEU A 36 5.38 -2.93 -20.56
N ILE A 37 5.88 -3.77 -19.65
CA ILE A 37 6.43 -5.10 -20.00
C ILE A 37 5.38 -6.00 -20.69
N PRO A 38 4.12 -6.06 -20.22
CA PRO A 38 3.07 -6.83 -20.90
C PRO A 38 2.82 -6.36 -22.35
N LEU A 39 3.21 -5.13 -22.69
CA LEU A 39 3.06 -4.52 -24.02
C LEU A 39 4.30 -4.73 -24.90
N ASN A 40 5.12 -5.73 -24.59
CA ASN A 40 6.34 -6.10 -25.31
C ASN A 40 7.38 -4.97 -25.39
N LEU A 41 7.46 -4.17 -24.32
CA LEU A 41 8.51 -3.18 -24.10
C LEU A 41 9.50 -3.68 -23.06
N GLU A 42 10.78 -3.40 -23.27
CA GLU A 42 11.79 -3.69 -22.26
C GLU A 42 11.94 -2.50 -21.33
N VAL A 43 11.89 -2.74 -20.02
CA VAL A 43 11.93 -1.69 -19.01
C VAL A 43 12.98 -2.00 -17.95
N GLU A 44 14.00 -1.15 -17.87
CA GLU A 44 15.07 -1.23 -16.87
C GLU A 44 14.95 -0.05 -15.90
N SER A 45 15.09 -0.29 -14.59
CA SER A 45 14.91 0.75 -13.55
C SER A 45 16.06 0.83 -12.56
N ASN A 46 17.13 0.08 -12.81
CA ASN A 46 18.34 0.02 -11.99
C ASN A 46 19.49 -0.21 -12.98
N TYR A 47 20.28 0.83 -13.25
CA TYR A 47 21.42 0.73 -14.15
C TYR A 47 22.72 0.93 -13.37
N GLU A 48 23.65 -0.02 -13.47
CA GLU A 48 24.99 0.09 -12.89
C GLU A 48 25.93 0.80 -13.88
N VAL A 49 26.51 1.93 -13.48
CA VAL A 49 27.51 2.64 -14.29
C VAL A 49 28.91 2.32 -13.76
N GLY A 50 29.52 1.24 -14.26
CA GLY A 50 30.92 0.89 -13.99
C GLY A 50 31.14 -0.08 -12.81
N LYS A 51 32.40 -0.19 -12.36
CA LYS A 51 32.81 -1.10 -11.27
C LYS A 51 32.72 -0.38 -9.90
N GLY A 52 31.54 -0.38 -9.28
CA GLY A 52 31.24 0.24 -7.97
C GLY A 52 30.13 1.30 -8.05
N PRO A 53 29.30 1.52 -7.01
CA PRO A 53 27.96 2.11 -7.15
C PRO A 53 28.02 3.61 -7.52
N PRO A 54 27.06 4.12 -8.30
CA PRO A 54 25.66 4.16 -7.88
C PRO A 54 24.71 3.38 -8.80
N LYS A 55 23.71 2.73 -8.19
CA LYS A 55 22.48 2.35 -8.90
C LYS A 55 21.83 3.65 -9.37
N LEU A 56 21.71 3.85 -10.67
CA LEU A 56 20.99 5.00 -11.19
C LEU A 56 19.49 4.83 -10.98
N ASP A 57 18.85 5.84 -10.39
CA ASP A 57 17.40 5.95 -10.27
C ASP A 57 16.73 6.42 -11.58
N VAL A 58 17.24 5.92 -12.72
CA VAL A 58 16.73 6.18 -14.07
C VAL A 58 15.87 5.04 -14.56
N LEU A 59 14.83 5.36 -15.32
CA LEU A 59 14.03 4.39 -16.04
C LEU A 59 14.42 4.39 -17.52
N ILE A 60 14.63 3.22 -18.09
CA ILE A 60 14.94 3.03 -19.49
C ILE A 60 13.82 2.18 -20.09
N ILE A 61 13.20 2.70 -21.15
CA ILE A 61 12.18 1.99 -21.92
C ILE A 61 12.74 1.79 -23.32
N ARG A 62 12.81 0.53 -23.76
CA ARG A 62 13.27 0.16 -25.09
C ARG A 62 12.12 -0.41 -25.91
N ARG A 63 11.88 0.22 -27.06
CA ARG A 63 10.91 -0.25 -28.05
C ARG A 63 11.53 -1.36 -28.90
N THR A 64 10.76 -2.42 -29.09
CA THR A 64 11.15 -3.59 -29.88
C THR A 64 10.88 -3.41 -31.38
N GLY A 65 9.77 -2.76 -31.76
CA GLY A 65 9.37 -2.46 -33.15
C GLY A 65 9.70 -1.05 -33.67
N ASP A 66 9.14 -0.71 -34.84
CA ASP A 66 9.43 0.54 -35.60
C ASP A 66 8.54 1.74 -35.23
N SER A 67 7.39 1.49 -34.61
CA SER A 67 6.45 2.50 -34.13
C SER A 67 5.84 2.06 -32.80
N TRP A 68 5.30 3.00 -32.02
CA TRP A 68 4.49 2.66 -30.84
C TRP A 68 3.17 2.06 -31.32
N THR A 69 2.74 0.95 -30.73
CA THR A 69 1.40 0.40 -31.00
C THR A 69 0.33 1.21 -30.26
N ASP A 70 -0.93 1.08 -30.67
CA ASP A 70 -2.04 1.77 -30.00
C ASP A 70 -2.16 1.39 -28.52
N GLU A 71 -1.93 0.11 -28.19
CA GLU A 71 -1.92 -0.38 -26.80
C GLU A 71 -0.77 0.23 -25.98
N GLN A 72 0.42 0.37 -26.58
CA GLN A 72 1.55 1.05 -25.93
C GLN A 72 1.23 2.53 -25.70
N LEU A 73 0.61 3.17 -26.69
CA LEU A 73 0.20 4.55 -26.60
C LEU A 73 -0.84 4.77 -25.49
N ASP A 74 -1.63 3.78 -25.09
CA ASP A 74 -2.56 3.94 -23.95
C ASP A 74 -1.85 4.05 -22.58
N PHE A 75 -0.58 3.66 -22.49
CA PHE A 75 0.22 3.74 -21.25
C PHE A 75 1.41 4.71 -21.34
N LEU A 76 1.76 5.18 -22.54
CA LEU A 76 2.83 6.16 -22.73
C LEU A 76 2.30 7.59 -22.50
N PRO A 77 2.91 8.35 -21.57
CA PRO A 77 2.46 9.69 -21.24
C PRO A 77 2.80 10.70 -22.35
N ASP A 78 2.11 11.84 -22.30
CA ASP A 78 2.46 13.03 -23.06
C ASP A 78 3.95 13.36 -22.87
N GLY A 79 4.61 13.73 -23.97
CA GLY A 79 6.05 13.88 -24.08
C GLY A 79 6.67 12.64 -24.73
N ILE A 80 6.47 11.45 -24.14
CA ILE A 80 7.07 10.20 -24.63
C ILE A 80 6.34 9.71 -25.88
N ARG A 81 5.01 9.65 -25.81
CA ARG A 81 4.16 9.10 -26.89
C ARG A 81 4.28 9.83 -28.23
N GLN A 82 4.75 11.08 -28.23
CA GLN A 82 4.95 11.88 -29.44
C GLN A 82 6.35 11.73 -30.06
N LYS A 83 7.31 11.11 -29.36
CA LYS A 83 8.66 10.88 -29.89
C LYS A 83 8.73 9.55 -30.61
N LYS A 84 9.61 9.47 -31.62
CA LYS A 84 9.88 8.25 -32.40
C LYS A 84 11.14 7.50 -31.97
N CYS A 85 11.85 8.00 -30.95
CA CYS A 85 13.04 7.37 -30.38
C CYS A 85 12.74 5.93 -29.96
N ARG A 86 13.71 5.04 -30.20
CA ARG A 86 13.67 3.65 -29.79
C ARG A 86 13.99 3.47 -28.31
N TYR A 87 14.87 4.32 -27.78
CA TYR A 87 15.29 4.32 -26.38
C TYR A 87 14.79 5.58 -25.69
N VAL A 88 14.05 5.40 -24.60
CA VAL A 88 13.53 6.47 -23.76
C VAL A 88 14.18 6.37 -22.40
N ILE A 89 14.87 7.42 -21.96
CA ILE A 89 15.50 7.50 -20.64
C ILE A 89 14.72 8.52 -19.80
N LEU A 90 14.29 8.17 -18.60
CA LEU A 90 13.58 9.06 -17.68
C LEU A 90 14.36 9.25 -16.38
N GLU A 91 14.54 10.49 -15.96
CA GLU A 91 15.04 10.87 -14.64
C GLU A 91 13.91 11.56 -13.86
N LEU A 92 13.48 10.97 -12.74
CA LEU A 92 12.43 11.53 -11.90
C LEU A 92 13.00 12.49 -10.84
N LYS A 93 12.55 13.74 -10.81
CA LYS A 93 12.74 14.64 -9.66
C LYS A 93 11.44 14.77 -8.88
N TYR A 94 11.32 13.93 -7.84
CA TYR A 94 10.09 13.82 -7.04
C TYR A 94 9.97 14.93 -5.99
N THR A 95 10.97 15.10 -5.12
CA THR A 95 10.95 16.14 -4.07
C THR A 95 11.65 17.42 -4.51
N GLU A 96 12.67 17.32 -5.34
CA GLU A 96 13.51 18.44 -5.75
C GLU A 96 12.84 19.29 -6.83
N SER A 97 13.05 20.61 -6.75
CA SER A 97 12.72 21.51 -7.86
C SER A 97 13.78 21.36 -8.95
N ILE A 98 13.37 21.38 -10.21
CA ILE A 98 14.32 21.32 -11.32
C ILE A 98 15.28 22.52 -11.31
N ASN A 99 16.53 22.23 -11.65
CA ASN A 99 17.62 23.19 -11.69
C ASN A 99 18.67 22.72 -12.73
N GLN A 100 19.75 23.49 -12.88
CA GLN A 100 20.79 23.19 -13.86
C GLN A 100 21.54 21.88 -13.56
N ILE A 101 21.72 21.54 -12.29
CA ILE A 101 22.36 20.27 -11.87
C ILE A 101 21.50 19.08 -12.31
N ALA A 102 20.17 19.16 -12.16
CA ALA A 102 19.26 18.10 -12.61
C ALA A 102 19.38 17.86 -14.13
N ILE A 103 19.56 18.92 -14.93
CA ILE A 103 19.80 18.81 -16.38
C ILE A 103 21.12 18.10 -16.66
N PHE A 104 22.21 18.52 -15.99
CA PHE A 104 23.53 17.91 -16.17
C PHE A 104 23.55 16.44 -15.76
N GLN A 105 22.89 16.09 -14.65
CA GLN A 105 22.73 14.70 -14.22
C GLN A 105 21.98 13.89 -15.29
N THR A 106 20.82 14.38 -15.74
CA THR A 106 19.99 13.69 -16.74
C THR A 106 20.75 13.46 -18.06
N LEU A 107 21.45 14.48 -18.55
CA LEU A 107 22.27 14.36 -19.76
C LEU A 107 23.52 13.52 -19.56
N GLY A 108 24.12 13.54 -18.37
CA GLY A 108 25.24 12.68 -18.01
C GLY A 108 24.86 11.21 -18.02
N TYR A 109 23.69 10.87 -17.47
CA TYR A 109 23.14 9.51 -17.51
C TYR A 109 22.80 9.10 -18.95
N PHE A 110 22.15 9.98 -19.70
CA PHE A 110 21.84 9.76 -21.12
C PHE A 110 23.11 9.45 -21.92
N GLY A 111 24.11 10.32 -21.89
CA GLY A 111 25.36 10.12 -22.64
C GLY A 111 26.13 8.88 -22.20
N SER A 112 26.16 8.57 -20.91
CA SER A 112 26.80 7.36 -20.39
C SER A 112 26.11 6.10 -20.88
N TYR A 113 24.78 6.07 -20.87
CA TYR A 113 23.99 4.94 -21.36
C TYR A 113 24.23 4.71 -22.86
N LEU A 114 24.15 5.77 -23.68
CA LEU A 114 24.41 5.66 -25.12
C LEU A 114 25.81 5.12 -25.40
N LYS A 115 26.82 5.63 -24.69
CA LYS A 115 28.22 5.20 -24.84
C LYS A 115 28.40 3.72 -24.48
N ILE A 116 27.84 3.28 -23.35
CA ILE A 116 28.02 1.90 -22.88
C ILE A 116 27.29 0.91 -23.79
N LYS A 117 26.12 1.28 -24.31
CA LYS A 117 25.30 0.41 -25.18
C LYS A 117 25.58 0.54 -26.67
N GLY A 118 26.42 1.50 -27.09
CA GLY A 118 26.73 1.76 -28.49
C GLY A 118 25.53 2.27 -29.30
N ILE A 119 24.67 3.09 -28.69
CA ILE A 119 23.42 3.58 -29.30
C ILE A 119 23.65 4.96 -29.93
N SER A 120 23.09 5.19 -31.12
CA SER A 120 23.10 6.52 -31.76
C SER A 120 22.26 7.53 -30.97
N ILE A 121 22.72 8.77 -30.91
CA ILE A 121 21.97 9.85 -30.25
C ILE A 121 20.58 10.07 -30.88
N ASP A 122 20.46 9.84 -32.20
CA ASP A 122 19.20 10.02 -32.93
C ASP A 122 18.17 8.91 -32.65
N ASP A 123 18.62 7.76 -32.14
CA ASP A 123 17.76 6.63 -31.78
C ASP A 123 17.19 6.77 -30.36
N ALA A 124 17.61 7.78 -29.60
CA ALA A 124 17.32 7.91 -28.19
C ALA A 124 16.82 9.30 -27.81
N CYS A 125 15.99 9.35 -26.78
CA CYS A 125 15.47 10.57 -26.19
C CYS A 125 15.52 10.46 -24.67
N THR A 126 15.67 11.58 -23.98
CA THR A 126 15.71 11.63 -22.53
C THR A 126 14.70 12.64 -21.99
N PHE A 127 14.15 12.34 -20.82
CA PHE A 127 13.16 13.18 -20.18
C PHE A 127 13.53 13.43 -18.72
N LEU A 128 13.58 14.71 -18.36
CA LEU A 128 13.56 15.12 -16.97
C LEU A 128 12.09 15.20 -16.53
N VAL A 129 11.66 14.30 -15.66
CA VAL A 129 10.29 14.23 -15.15
C VAL A 129 10.23 14.91 -13.80
N SER A 130 9.45 15.99 -13.67
CA SER A 130 9.30 16.72 -12.41
C SER A 130 7.93 16.54 -11.81
N ALA A 131 7.88 16.15 -10.53
CA ALA A 131 6.64 16.15 -9.76
C ALA A 131 6.10 17.56 -9.54
N LYS A 132 6.98 18.58 -9.48
CA LYS A 132 6.65 19.99 -9.22
C LYS A 132 6.46 20.76 -10.52
N THR A 133 5.63 21.81 -10.48
CA THR A 133 5.50 22.75 -11.60
C THR A 133 6.60 23.81 -11.48
N PRO A 134 7.54 23.91 -12.44
CA PRO A 134 8.51 24.99 -12.47
C PRO A 134 7.82 26.30 -12.82
N ASN A 135 8.23 27.40 -12.20
CA ASN A 135 7.73 28.71 -12.57
C ASN A 135 8.36 29.20 -13.89
N ASN A 136 7.75 30.21 -14.52
CA ASN A 136 8.22 30.75 -15.80
C ASN A 136 9.67 31.28 -15.72
N LYS A 137 10.10 31.84 -14.58
CA LYS A 137 11.48 32.33 -14.38
C LYS A 137 12.49 31.18 -14.43
N THR A 138 12.19 30.05 -13.80
CA THR A 138 13.01 28.84 -13.84
C THR A 138 13.08 28.27 -15.26
N LEU A 139 11.95 28.16 -15.96
CA LEU A 139 11.92 27.67 -17.35
C LEU A 139 12.79 28.55 -18.27
N SER A 140 12.62 29.88 -18.20
CA SER A 140 13.43 30.80 -18.99
C SER A 140 14.92 30.70 -18.65
N LYS A 141 15.29 30.60 -17.37
CA LYS A 141 16.69 30.45 -16.94
C LYS A 141 17.32 29.15 -17.44
N LEU A 142 16.53 28.08 -17.51
CA LEU A 142 16.97 26.76 -17.97
C LEU A 142 16.78 26.58 -19.50
N ASN A 143 16.42 27.64 -20.23
CA ASN A 143 16.18 27.63 -21.66
C ASN A 143 15.10 26.63 -22.11
N PHE A 144 14.07 26.40 -21.32
CA PHE A 144 12.90 25.62 -21.72
C PHE A 144 11.75 26.53 -22.19
N GLU A 145 10.99 26.06 -23.17
CA GLU A 145 9.77 26.69 -23.65
C GLU A 145 8.57 25.76 -23.64
N LYS A 146 7.39 26.35 -23.49
CA LYS A 146 6.11 25.65 -23.58
C LYS A 146 5.83 25.31 -25.05
N LYS A 147 5.40 24.07 -25.29
CA LYS A 147 4.81 23.66 -26.58
C LYS A 147 3.29 23.54 -26.46
N GLN A 148 2.64 23.06 -27.53
CA GLN A 148 1.19 22.83 -27.57
C GLN A 148 0.75 21.73 -26.58
N ILE A 149 1.64 20.83 -26.21
CA ILE A 149 1.34 19.72 -25.30
C ILE A 149 1.48 20.21 -23.85
N LYS A 150 0.37 20.17 -23.10
CA LYS A 150 0.30 20.65 -21.72
C LYS A 150 1.24 19.85 -20.82
N GLY A 151 2.11 20.55 -20.10
CA GLY A 151 3.08 19.96 -19.17
C GLY A 151 4.33 19.37 -19.82
N VAL A 152 4.51 19.56 -21.13
CA VAL A 152 5.73 19.17 -21.85
C VAL A 152 6.45 20.42 -22.34
N TYR A 153 7.75 20.48 -22.06
CA TYR A 153 8.61 21.61 -22.39
C TYR A 153 9.83 21.11 -23.15
N GLU A 154 10.23 21.88 -24.15
CA GLU A 154 11.40 21.58 -24.99
C GLU A 154 12.47 22.65 -24.80
N PRO A 155 13.76 22.31 -24.94
CA PRO A 155 14.82 23.28 -24.83
C PRO A 155 14.89 24.16 -26.08
N LYS A 156 15.29 25.41 -25.88
CA LYS A 156 15.54 26.40 -26.95
C LYS A 156 16.91 26.25 -27.60
N VAL A 157 17.78 25.42 -27.04
CA VAL A 157 19.18 25.28 -27.46
C VAL A 157 19.42 23.89 -28.01
N ASP A 158 20.07 23.84 -29.18
CA ASP A 158 20.26 22.63 -29.97
C ASP A 158 21.00 21.50 -29.25
N ILE A 159 22.02 21.83 -28.44
CA ILE A 159 22.78 20.83 -27.68
C ILE A 159 21.94 20.07 -26.65
N LEU A 160 20.80 20.65 -26.24
CA LEU A 160 19.87 20.03 -25.30
C LEU A 160 18.74 19.27 -26.01
N LYS A 161 18.63 19.29 -27.34
CA LYS A 161 17.52 18.70 -28.10
C LYS A 161 17.11 17.27 -27.71
N PRO A 162 18.02 16.36 -27.31
CA PRO A 162 17.62 15.03 -26.85
C PRO A 162 16.77 15.05 -25.56
N LEU A 163 16.84 16.13 -24.78
CA LEU A 163 16.17 16.30 -23.50
C LEU A 163 14.84 17.04 -23.65
N SER A 164 13.77 16.47 -23.11
CA SER A 164 12.51 17.17 -22.87
C SER A 164 12.18 17.20 -21.37
N LEU A 165 11.42 18.19 -20.92
CA LEU A 165 10.95 18.30 -19.53
C LEU A 165 9.46 17.96 -19.46
N ILE A 166 9.08 17.04 -18.57
CA ILE A 166 7.70 16.68 -18.27
C ILE A 166 7.35 17.16 -16.86
N THR A 167 6.22 17.86 -16.68
CA THR A 167 5.74 18.31 -15.37
C THR A 167 4.43 17.62 -15.00
N LEU A 168 4.49 16.74 -14.01
CA LEU A 168 3.38 15.83 -13.65
C LEU A 168 2.14 16.58 -13.16
N ASN A 169 2.32 17.73 -12.49
CA ASN A 169 1.23 18.59 -12.06
C ASN A 169 0.47 19.26 -13.22
N ASP A 170 1.12 19.45 -14.38
CA ASP A 170 0.53 20.21 -15.48
C ASP A 170 0.06 19.31 -16.62
N LEU A 171 0.53 18.05 -16.70
CA LEU A 171 0.07 17.07 -17.69
C LEU A 171 -1.46 17.03 -17.80
N SER A 172 -1.95 16.73 -19.01
CA SER A 172 -3.39 16.61 -19.24
C SER A 172 -4.01 15.48 -18.41
N ASP A 173 -5.33 15.50 -18.25
CA ASP A 173 -6.08 14.56 -17.44
C ASP A 173 -6.55 13.31 -18.23
N LYS A 174 -5.91 13.06 -19.39
CA LYS A 174 -6.15 11.91 -20.26
C LYS A 174 -5.67 10.60 -19.62
N ASN A 175 -6.30 9.48 -19.99
CA ASN A 175 -6.08 8.16 -19.37
C ASN A 175 -4.59 7.74 -19.36
N TYR A 176 -3.91 7.94 -20.49
CA TYR A 176 -2.49 7.60 -20.66
C TYR A 176 -1.52 8.42 -19.79
N ASN A 177 -1.98 9.49 -19.14
CA ASN A 177 -1.18 10.26 -18.17
C ASN A 177 -1.49 9.88 -16.72
N LEU A 178 -2.56 9.12 -16.44
CA LEU A 178 -3.04 8.94 -15.07
C LEU A 178 -1.97 8.29 -14.17
N TRP A 179 -1.38 7.19 -14.63
CA TRP A 179 -0.40 6.43 -13.85
C TRP A 179 0.83 7.26 -13.45
N ILE A 180 1.42 7.99 -14.41
CA ILE A 180 2.59 8.83 -14.11
C ILE A 180 2.22 10.00 -13.18
N LYS A 181 1.00 10.53 -13.30
CA LYS A 181 0.52 11.66 -12.48
C LYS A 181 0.24 11.32 -11.03
N LEU A 182 0.21 10.04 -10.65
CA LEU A 182 0.24 9.63 -9.23
C LEU A 182 1.49 10.21 -8.52
N PHE A 183 2.59 10.43 -9.25
CA PHE A 183 3.82 11.00 -8.71
C PHE A 183 3.87 12.54 -8.75
N SER A 184 2.75 13.20 -9.05
CA SER A 184 2.65 14.67 -9.00
C SER A 184 2.79 15.21 -7.57
N SER A 185 3.30 16.43 -7.38
CA SER A 185 3.53 16.97 -6.03
C SER A 185 2.28 17.54 -5.36
N LYS A 186 1.20 17.80 -6.11
CA LYS A 186 -0.01 18.44 -5.58
C LYS A 186 -1.00 17.40 -5.06
N LYS A 187 -1.34 17.47 -3.77
CA LYS A 187 -2.35 16.62 -3.11
C LYS A 187 -3.66 16.50 -3.90
N LYS A 188 -4.23 17.63 -4.34
CA LYS A 188 -5.46 17.66 -5.15
C LYS A 188 -5.33 16.88 -6.47
N GLN A 189 -4.16 16.95 -7.11
CA GLN A 189 -3.91 16.23 -8.36
C GLN A 189 -3.81 14.73 -8.10
N LYS A 190 -3.10 14.29 -7.05
CA LYS A 190 -3.00 12.89 -6.64
C LYS A 190 -4.37 12.26 -6.40
N LEU A 191 -5.21 12.93 -5.60
CA LEU A 191 -6.54 12.43 -5.25
C LEU A 191 -7.47 12.37 -6.47
N SER A 192 -7.48 13.41 -7.31
CA SER A 192 -8.25 13.42 -8.56
C SER A 192 -7.83 12.30 -9.51
N VAL A 193 -6.53 12.09 -9.67
CA VAL A 193 -5.98 11.01 -10.52
C VAL A 193 -6.31 9.64 -9.95
N LEU A 194 -6.15 9.45 -8.64
CA LEU A 194 -6.51 8.21 -7.96
C LEU A 194 -7.99 7.89 -8.18
N GLN A 195 -8.89 8.85 -7.97
CA GLN A 195 -10.32 8.68 -8.22
C GLN A 195 -10.61 8.23 -9.66
N LYS A 196 -9.94 8.82 -10.66
CA LYS A 196 -10.10 8.42 -12.06
C LYS A 196 -9.61 7.00 -12.33
N ILE A 197 -8.45 6.62 -11.79
CA ILE A 197 -7.92 5.25 -11.93
C ILE A 197 -8.91 4.25 -11.32
N LEU A 198 -9.46 4.56 -10.14
CA LEU A 198 -10.41 3.69 -9.46
C LEU A 198 -11.78 3.61 -10.15
N SER A 199 -12.12 4.57 -11.02
CA SER A 199 -13.31 4.52 -11.89
C SER A 199 -13.09 3.79 -13.22
N LEU A 200 -11.86 3.37 -13.53
CA LEU A 200 -11.60 2.52 -14.69
C LEU A 200 -12.12 1.10 -14.44
N ASP A 201 -12.32 0.35 -15.51
CA ASP A 201 -12.58 -1.08 -15.42
C ASP A 201 -11.34 -1.81 -14.88
N LEU A 202 -11.30 -2.00 -13.55
CA LEU A 202 -10.17 -2.61 -12.85
C LEU A 202 -9.90 -4.05 -13.33
N LYS A 203 -10.86 -4.73 -13.97
CA LYS A 203 -10.64 -6.07 -14.55
C LYS A 203 -9.69 -6.04 -15.75
N LYS A 204 -9.55 -4.89 -16.40
CA LYS A 204 -8.58 -4.67 -17.49
C LYS A 204 -7.20 -4.26 -16.99
N ILE A 205 -7.05 -4.05 -15.69
CA ILE A 205 -5.79 -3.67 -15.06
C ILE A 205 -5.17 -4.92 -14.45
N SER A 206 -3.87 -5.14 -14.68
CA SER A 206 -3.18 -6.29 -14.08
C SER A 206 -3.20 -6.24 -12.56
N GLN A 207 -3.28 -7.41 -11.93
CA GLN A 207 -3.25 -7.54 -10.47
C GLN A 207 -1.98 -6.90 -9.88
N GLU A 208 -0.85 -7.02 -10.57
CA GLU A 208 0.43 -6.43 -10.17
C GLU A 208 0.37 -4.90 -10.17
N LEU A 209 -0.21 -4.29 -11.21
CA LEU A 209 -0.32 -2.83 -11.29
C LEU A 209 -1.26 -2.27 -10.21
N ILE A 210 -2.30 -3.03 -9.87
CA ILE A 210 -3.15 -2.76 -8.72
C ILE A 210 -2.33 -2.82 -7.42
N VAL A 211 -1.51 -3.86 -7.19
CA VAL A 211 -0.62 -3.93 -6.01
C VAL A 211 0.31 -2.71 -5.94
N ILE A 212 0.86 -2.27 -7.06
CA ILE A 212 1.70 -1.05 -7.11
C ILE A 212 0.90 0.20 -6.71
N LEU A 213 -0.36 0.35 -7.16
CA LEU A 213 -1.23 1.46 -6.76
C LEU A 213 -1.36 1.56 -5.24
N PHE A 214 -1.57 0.42 -4.55
CA PHE A 214 -1.64 0.39 -3.09
C PHE A 214 -0.30 0.71 -2.43
N LYS A 215 0.82 0.25 -2.98
CA LYS A 215 2.15 0.62 -2.49
C LYS A 215 2.39 2.13 -2.60
N ILE A 216 1.92 2.76 -3.67
CA ILE A 216 1.97 4.23 -3.84
C ILE A 216 1.10 4.95 -2.79
N MET A 217 -0.13 4.50 -2.57
CA MET A 217 -1.01 5.09 -1.53
C MET A 217 -0.40 4.94 -0.12
N ASN A 218 0.16 3.76 0.18
CA ASN A 218 0.87 3.52 1.44
C ASN A 218 2.10 4.40 1.59
N PHE A 219 2.84 4.62 0.50
CA PHE A 219 3.97 5.55 0.48
C PHE A 219 3.52 6.97 0.82
N TRP A 220 2.48 7.50 0.18
CA TRP A 220 1.94 8.83 0.51
C TRP A 220 1.50 8.96 1.97
N ASN A 221 0.90 7.90 2.52
CA ASN A 221 0.48 7.89 3.92
C ASN A 221 1.69 7.92 4.87
N LYS A 222 2.74 7.15 4.57
CA LYS A 222 3.99 7.12 5.35
C LYS A 222 4.75 8.44 5.27
N THR A 223 4.78 9.09 4.11
CA THR A 223 5.47 10.38 3.92
C THR A 223 4.63 11.58 4.37
N GLY A 224 3.38 11.37 4.79
CA GLY A 224 2.46 12.43 5.22
C GLY A 224 1.89 13.27 4.07
N GLU A 225 2.11 12.87 2.81
CA GLU A 225 1.62 13.61 1.64
C GLU A 225 0.10 13.49 1.46
N VAL A 226 -0.42 12.27 1.62
CA VAL A 226 -1.86 11.96 1.57
C VAL A 226 -2.14 10.83 2.55
N SER A 227 -2.92 11.09 3.60
CA SER A 227 -3.27 10.05 4.57
C SER A 227 -4.37 9.11 4.05
N MET A 228 -4.39 7.87 4.53
CA MET A 228 -5.48 6.92 4.20
C MET A 228 -6.85 7.42 4.65
N GLN A 229 -6.92 8.19 5.74
CA GLN A 229 -8.16 8.85 6.18
C GLN A 229 -8.63 9.90 5.16
N THR A 230 -7.69 10.67 4.59
CA THR A 230 -8.01 11.62 3.52
C THR A 230 -8.54 10.88 2.30
N ILE A 231 -7.86 9.82 1.86
CA ILE A 231 -8.29 8.99 0.73
C ILE A 231 -9.71 8.48 0.96
N LYS A 232 -9.99 7.87 2.12
CA LYS A 232 -11.31 7.35 2.48
C LYS A 232 -12.40 8.42 2.50
N LYS A 233 -12.06 9.66 2.88
CA LYS A 233 -13.00 10.78 2.95
C LYS A 233 -13.27 11.42 1.59
N GLU A 234 -12.22 11.64 0.80
CA GLU A 234 -12.29 12.40 -0.46
C GLU A 234 -12.62 11.50 -1.67
N ILE A 235 -12.30 10.21 -1.60
CA ILE A 235 -12.66 9.21 -2.60
C ILE A 235 -13.86 8.44 -2.05
N ASN A 236 -15.06 8.89 -2.42
CA ASN A 236 -16.35 8.43 -1.89
C ASN A 236 -16.60 6.93 -2.14
N SER A 237 -17.48 6.34 -1.32
CA SER A 237 -17.80 4.91 -1.17
C SER A 237 -18.29 4.17 -2.42
N GLU A 238 -18.55 4.84 -3.54
CA GLU A 238 -18.83 4.20 -4.84
C GLU A 238 -17.67 3.31 -5.32
N PHE A 239 -16.43 3.61 -4.91
CA PHE A 239 -15.31 2.70 -5.10
C PHE A 239 -15.61 1.31 -4.52
N LEU A 240 -16.10 1.22 -3.28
CA LEU A 240 -16.41 -0.07 -2.65
C LEU A 240 -17.57 -0.79 -3.31
N ASN A 241 -18.53 -0.06 -3.89
CA ASN A 241 -19.69 -0.64 -4.55
C ASN A 241 -19.35 -1.28 -5.92
N GLY A 242 -18.17 -1.00 -6.47
CA GLY A 242 -17.70 -1.53 -7.76
C GLY A 242 -16.46 -2.42 -7.70
N ILE A 243 -15.86 -2.63 -6.51
CA ILE A 243 -14.77 -3.60 -6.37
C ILE A 243 -15.40 -5.00 -6.32
N ASP A 244 -15.09 -5.78 -7.34
CA ASP A 244 -15.46 -7.19 -7.40
C ASP A 244 -14.94 -7.94 -6.15
N GLU A 245 -15.71 -8.91 -5.67
CA GLU A 245 -15.35 -9.74 -4.52
C GLU A 245 -13.98 -10.41 -4.72
N ASP A 246 -13.64 -10.75 -5.96
CA ASP A 246 -12.32 -11.28 -6.34
C ASP A 246 -11.17 -10.31 -6.05
N LEU A 247 -11.36 -9.01 -6.32
CA LEU A 247 -10.36 -7.99 -6.02
C LEU A 247 -10.23 -7.78 -4.51
N VAL A 248 -11.36 -7.77 -3.78
CA VAL A 248 -11.34 -7.71 -2.30
C VAL A 248 -10.56 -8.91 -1.74
N ASN A 249 -10.87 -10.12 -2.19
CA ASN A 249 -10.20 -11.34 -1.76
C ASN A 249 -8.72 -11.34 -2.11
N PHE A 250 -8.37 -10.88 -3.31
CA PHE A 250 -6.99 -10.68 -3.71
C PHE A 250 -6.26 -9.74 -2.72
N PHE A 251 -6.83 -8.59 -2.34
CA PHE A 251 -6.20 -7.73 -1.32
C PHE A 251 -6.07 -8.37 0.05
N LEU A 252 -7.11 -9.06 0.50
CA LEU A 252 -7.09 -9.75 1.78
C LEU A 252 -6.02 -10.83 1.80
N SER A 253 -5.71 -11.47 0.67
CA SER A 253 -4.67 -12.51 0.58
C SER A 253 -3.25 -12.00 0.91
N PHE A 254 -2.96 -10.72 0.64
CA PHE A 254 -1.67 -10.09 1.00
C PHE A 254 -1.70 -9.36 2.34
N THR A 255 -2.85 -9.30 3.00
CA THR A 255 -3.01 -8.59 4.26
C THR A 255 -3.07 -9.59 5.40
N LYS A 256 -2.25 -9.37 6.44
CA LYS A 256 -2.33 -10.18 7.66
C LYS A 256 -3.72 -10.03 8.29
N PRO A 257 -4.47 -11.13 8.52
CA PRO A 257 -5.83 -11.05 9.08
C PRO A 257 -5.92 -10.25 10.37
N GLU A 258 -4.87 -10.28 11.20
CA GLU A 258 -4.81 -9.53 12.45
C GLU A 258 -4.79 -8.02 12.24
N LEU A 259 -4.19 -7.54 11.14
CA LEU A 259 -4.17 -6.11 10.80
C LEU A 259 -5.55 -5.63 10.37
N VAL A 260 -6.28 -6.44 9.60
CA VAL A 260 -7.66 -6.17 9.21
C VAL A 260 -8.55 -6.13 10.45
N ALA A 261 -8.46 -7.17 11.29
CA ALA A 261 -9.27 -7.29 12.50
C ALA A 261 -9.06 -6.13 13.49
N ARG A 262 -7.83 -5.57 13.58
CA ARG A 262 -7.55 -4.40 14.44
C ARG A 262 -8.25 -3.11 14.01
N GLN A 263 -8.68 -3.01 12.75
CA GLN A 263 -9.40 -1.84 12.25
C GLN A 263 -10.92 -1.93 12.49
N LEU A 264 -11.41 -3.10 12.89
CA LEU A 264 -12.83 -3.37 13.13
C LEU A 264 -13.13 -3.35 14.63
N LYS A 265 -14.29 -2.82 14.99
CA LYS A 265 -14.82 -2.94 16.34
C LYS A 265 -15.10 -4.41 16.67
N PRO A 266 -15.05 -4.83 17.95
CA PRO A 266 -15.36 -6.21 18.34
C PRO A 266 -16.66 -6.74 17.74
N GLU A 267 -17.71 -5.92 17.68
CA GLU A 267 -19.02 -6.29 17.15
C GLU A 267 -18.97 -6.58 15.64
N GLU A 268 -18.26 -5.75 14.88
CA GLU A 268 -18.08 -5.90 13.42
C GLU A 268 -17.27 -7.17 13.10
N ARG A 269 -16.30 -7.53 13.96
CA ARG A 269 -15.50 -8.75 13.80
C ARG A 269 -16.30 -10.04 13.99
N LEU A 270 -17.39 -9.98 14.74
CA LEU A 270 -18.26 -11.12 15.03
C LEU A 270 -19.50 -11.17 14.11
N MET A 271 -19.68 -10.15 13.26
CA MET A 271 -20.82 -10.09 12.35
C MET A 271 -20.83 -11.29 11.39
N GLY A 272 -21.97 -11.98 11.29
CA GLY A 272 -22.13 -13.17 10.45
C GLY A 272 -21.66 -14.49 11.09
N LEU A 273 -20.98 -14.45 12.24
CA LEU A 273 -20.68 -15.65 13.03
C LEU A 273 -21.84 -15.97 13.96
N LYS A 274 -22.18 -17.25 14.11
CA LYS A 274 -23.14 -17.68 15.11
C LYS A 274 -22.46 -17.80 16.48
N PRO A 275 -23.14 -17.54 17.60
CA PRO A 275 -22.57 -17.73 18.93
C PRO A 275 -21.94 -19.11 19.13
N GLU A 276 -22.53 -20.15 18.53
CA GLU A 276 -22.05 -21.54 18.62
C GLU A 276 -20.68 -21.75 17.95
N ASP A 277 -20.30 -20.91 16.99
CA ASP A 277 -18.98 -20.98 16.31
C ASP A 277 -17.89 -20.26 17.11
N VAL A 278 -18.29 -19.29 17.96
CA VAL A 278 -17.40 -18.39 18.69
C VAL A 278 -17.14 -18.88 20.12
N ILE A 279 -18.20 -19.23 20.85
CA ILE A 279 -18.14 -19.64 22.27
C ILE A 279 -17.15 -20.79 22.52
N PRO A 280 -17.04 -21.84 21.68
CA PRO A 280 -16.08 -22.93 21.87
C PRO A 280 -14.61 -22.50 21.86
N ARG A 281 -14.28 -21.33 21.30
CA ARG A 281 -12.90 -20.80 21.26
C ARG A 281 -12.44 -20.24 22.61
N PHE A 282 -13.36 -20.04 23.55
CA PHE A 282 -13.07 -19.56 24.91
C PHE A 282 -13.10 -20.71 25.92
N LYS A 283 -12.25 -20.64 26.95
CA LYS A 283 -12.31 -21.57 28.08
C LYS A 283 -13.65 -21.38 28.84
N PRO A 284 -14.21 -22.43 29.47
CA PRO A 284 -15.47 -22.32 30.20
C PRO A 284 -15.52 -21.16 31.20
N GLU A 285 -14.41 -20.88 31.88
CA GLU A 285 -14.31 -19.80 32.87
C GLU A 285 -14.41 -18.41 32.20
N ASP A 286 -13.76 -18.23 31.05
CA ASP A 286 -13.74 -16.96 30.30
C ASP A 286 -15.13 -16.63 29.71
N ARG A 287 -15.93 -17.64 29.39
CA ARG A 287 -17.30 -17.47 28.85
C ARG A 287 -18.24 -16.80 29.83
N LEU A 288 -18.01 -17.00 31.13
CA LEU A 288 -18.85 -16.48 32.21
C LEU A 288 -18.29 -15.17 32.79
N MET A 289 -17.12 -14.74 32.33
CA MET A 289 -16.45 -13.53 32.80
C MET A 289 -17.25 -12.29 32.38
N GLY A 290 -17.47 -11.37 33.33
CA GLY A 290 -18.26 -10.15 33.11
C GLY A 290 -19.77 -10.32 33.30
N LEU A 291 -20.28 -11.56 33.46
CA LEU A 291 -21.65 -11.81 33.89
C LEU A 291 -21.77 -11.67 35.41
N LYS A 292 -22.89 -11.10 35.88
CA LYS A 292 -23.20 -11.11 37.32
C LYS A 292 -23.49 -12.55 37.78
N PRO A 293 -23.25 -12.89 39.06
CA PRO A 293 -23.53 -14.23 39.57
C PRO A 293 -24.96 -14.73 39.26
N GLU A 294 -25.95 -13.85 39.30
CA GLU A 294 -27.35 -14.19 39.02
C GLU A 294 -27.56 -14.62 37.56
N ASP A 295 -26.91 -13.93 36.61
CA ASP A 295 -27.01 -14.20 35.17
C ASP A 295 -26.31 -15.52 34.82
N ARG A 296 -25.18 -15.82 35.48
CA ARG A 296 -24.45 -17.09 35.30
C ARG A 296 -25.27 -18.31 35.68
N LEU A 297 -26.15 -18.14 36.66
CA LEU A 297 -27.01 -19.20 37.17
C LEU A 297 -28.38 -19.22 36.47
N MET A 298 -28.66 -18.27 35.56
CA MET A 298 -29.93 -18.20 34.85
C MET A 298 -30.11 -19.44 33.96
N GLY A 299 -31.31 -20.03 33.97
CA GLY A 299 -31.60 -21.28 33.25
C GLY A 299 -31.23 -22.57 34.00
N LEU A 300 -30.44 -22.50 35.08
CA LEU A 300 -30.22 -23.64 35.99
C LEU A 300 -31.37 -23.78 36.98
N LYS A 301 -31.77 -25.03 37.27
CA LYS A 301 -32.73 -25.30 38.35
C LYS A 301 -32.09 -25.00 39.72
N PRO A 302 -32.87 -24.65 40.74
CA PRO A 302 -32.35 -24.37 42.08
C PRO A 302 -31.46 -25.49 42.65
N GLU A 303 -31.74 -26.76 42.32
CA GLU A 303 -30.95 -27.91 42.75
C GLU A 303 -29.56 -27.92 42.10
N ASP A 304 -29.48 -27.62 40.80
CA ASP A 304 -28.22 -27.59 40.05
C ASP A 304 -27.34 -26.42 40.48
N ARG A 305 -27.94 -25.28 40.86
CA ARG A 305 -27.22 -24.11 41.40
C ARG A 305 -26.50 -24.39 42.72
N LEU A 306 -27.02 -25.33 43.51
CA LEU A 306 -26.47 -25.70 44.82
C LEU A 306 -25.60 -26.96 44.75
N MET A 307 -25.43 -27.55 43.57
CA MET A 307 -24.65 -28.77 43.37
C MET A 307 -23.16 -28.51 43.66
N GLY A 308 -22.54 -29.39 44.45
CA GLY A 308 -21.14 -29.24 44.88
C GLY A 308 -20.94 -28.43 46.16
N LEU A 309 -21.97 -27.73 46.66
CA LEU A 309 -21.92 -27.09 47.98
C LEU A 309 -22.23 -28.11 49.09
N LYS A 310 -21.52 -28.00 50.22
CA LYS A 310 -21.86 -28.80 51.41
C LYS A 310 -23.19 -28.31 52.02
N PRO A 311 -23.94 -29.16 52.73
CA PRO A 311 -25.22 -28.77 53.34
C PRO A 311 -25.15 -27.49 54.19
N GLU A 312 -24.05 -27.31 54.92
CA GLU A 312 -23.80 -26.14 55.76
C GLU A 312 -23.69 -24.86 54.92
N ASP A 313 -22.93 -24.90 53.81
CA ASP A 313 -22.75 -23.76 52.90
C ASP A 313 -24.04 -23.36 52.18
N ARG A 314 -24.96 -24.30 51.98
CA ARG A 314 -26.27 -24.02 51.37
C ARG A 314 -27.22 -23.27 52.31
N LEU A 315 -27.00 -23.38 53.62
CA LEU A 315 -27.80 -22.73 54.66
C LEU A 315 -27.16 -21.41 55.13
N ASN A 316 -25.89 -21.19 54.81
CA ASN A 316 -25.20 -19.93 55.10
C ASN A 316 -25.93 -18.74 54.48
N GLY A 317 -26.21 -17.71 55.29
CA GLY A 317 -26.97 -16.53 54.89
C GLY A 317 -28.48 -16.60 55.13
N ILE A 318 -29.00 -17.75 55.60
CA ILE A 318 -30.36 -17.89 56.11
C ILE A 318 -30.32 -17.82 57.64
N ASP A 319 -31.19 -17.03 58.25
CA ASP A 319 -31.27 -16.96 59.71
C ASP A 319 -31.83 -18.27 60.33
N ILE A 320 -31.39 -18.58 61.54
CA ILE A 320 -31.73 -19.84 62.23
C ILE A 320 -33.24 -19.97 62.43
N GLU A 321 -33.93 -18.87 62.76
CA GLU A 321 -35.38 -18.87 62.98
C GLU A 321 -36.15 -19.28 61.71
N THR A 322 -35.74 -18.77 60.54
CA THR A 322 -36.29 -19.16 59.24
C THR A 322 -36.08 -20.65 58.95
N ILE A 323 -34.92 -21.20 59.29
CA ILE A 323 -34.61 -22.63 59.11
C ILE A 323 -35.52 -23.48 60.02
N GLU A 324 -35.61 -23.15 61.30
CA GLU A 324 -36.45 -23.86 62.28
C GLU A 324 -37.92 -23.87 61.86
N LYS A 325 -38.44 -22.71 61.46
CA LYS A 325 -39.82 -22.56 60.96
C LYS A 325 -40.10 -23.39 59.71
N TYR A 326 -39.13 -23.51 58.80
CA TYR A 326 -39.25 -24.38 57.63
C TYR A 326 -39.28 -25.87 58.03
N LEU A 327 -38.42 -26.28 58.97
CA LEU A 327 -38.38 -27.65 59.49
C LEU A 327 -39.67 -28.05 60.21
N GLU A 328 -40.26 -27.16 61.02
CA GLU A 328 -41.55 -27.39 61.66
C GLU A 328 -42.68 -27.61 60.65
N ARG A 329 -42.73 -26.77 59.60
CA ARG A 329 -43.69 -26.93 58.49
C ARG A 329 -43.51 -28.28 57.78
N LYS A 330 -42.26 -28.68 57.48
CA LYS A 330 -41.96 -29.97 56.85
C LYS A 330 -42.32 -31.16 57.75
N LYS A 331 -41.95 -31.15 59.03
CA LYS A 331 -42.32 -32.19 60.01
C LYS A 331 -43.84 -32.35 60.12
N SER A 332 -44.58 -31.23 60.10
CA SER A 332 -46.05 -31.23 60.13
C SER A 332 -46.66 -31.80 58.84
N GLN A 333 -46.09 -31.51 57.68
CA GLN A 333 -46.51 -32.09 56.39
C GLN A 333 -46.23 -33.60 56.32
N ILE A 334 -45.10 -34.06 56.87
CA ILE A 334 -44.77 -35.49 56.94
C ILE A 334 -45.75 -36.23 57.84
N LYS A 335 -46.00 -35.73 59.06
CA LYS A 335 -47.00 -36.30 59.99
C LYS A 335 -48.41 -36.38 59.42
N LYS A 336 -48.78 -35.48 58.50
CA LYS A 336 -50.06 -35.51 57.77
C LYS A 336 -50.09 -36.47 56.58
N ARG A 337 -48.94 -36.94 56.09
CA ARG A 337 -48.82 -37.94 55.01
C ARG A 337 -48.67 -39.37 55.54
N THR A 338 -48.25 -39.54 56.79
CA THR A 338 -48.09 -40.84 57.48
C THR A 338 -49.24 -41.19 58.43
N LYS A 339 -50.24 -40.32 58.54
CA LYS A 339 -51.60 -40.67 58.97
C LYS A 339 -52.45 -40.79 57.71
#